data_AF-A0A645I2C1-F1
#
_entry.id   AF-A0A645I2C1-F1
#
_cell.length_a   1.000
_cell.length_b   1.000
_cell.length_c   1.000
_cell.angle_alpha   90.00
_cell.angle_beta   90.00
_cell.angle_gamma   90.00
#
_symmetry.space_group_name_H-M   'P 1'
#
loop_
_entity.id
_entity.type
_entity.pdbx_description
1 polymer ?
#
loop_
_entity_poly.entity_id
_entity_poly.type
_entity_poly.pdbx_seq_one_letter_code
_entity_poly.pdbx_strand_id
1 'polypeptide(L)' 'MVSAMETRLVMFQKENMKLQKKIQDMRLVDRAKSVLMQCLKMDEDSAHHYMEKQAMDLRCTKAEIAQNIIRTYKN' A
#
# COMPACT_ATOMS: atom_id res chain seq x y z
N MET A 1 -23.92 -25.53 17.27
CA MET A 1 -23.05 -24.96 18.32
C MET A 1 -21.66 -24.90 17.71
N VAL A 2 -21.14 -23.70 17.41
CA VAL A 2 -19.82 -23.56 16.76
C VAL A 2 -18.73 -23.90 17.79
N SER A 3 -17.82 -24.80 17.44
CA SER A 3 -16.74 -25.25 18.32
C SER A 3 -15.75 -24.11 18.54
N ALA A 4 -15.22 -23.97 19.76
CA ALA A 4 -14.21 -22.97 20.09
C ALA A 4 -12.98 -23.01 19.15
N MET A 5 -12.70 -24.17 18.55
CA MET A 5 -11.66 -24.33 17.53
C MET A 5 -12.01 -23.64 16.21
N GLU A 6 -13.25 -23.75 15.75
CA GLU A 6 -13.72 -23.12 14.49
C GLU A 6 -13.65 -21.60 14.59
N THR A 7 -14.05 -21.01 15.73
CA THR A 7 -13.93 -19.57 15.97
C THR A 7 -12.47 -19.11 15.95
N ARG A 8 -11.56 -19.85 16.56
CA ARG A 8 -10.12 -19.54 16.54
C ARG A 8 -9.55 -19.61 15.12
N LEU A 9 -9.90 -20.64 14.34
CA LEU A 9 -9.47 -20.76 12.94
C LEU A 9 -9.94 -19.58 12.09
N VAL A 10 -11.20 -19.15 12.24
CA VAL A 10 -11.74 -17.97 11.52
C VAL A 10 -10.98 -16.71 11.92
N MET A 11 -10.65 -16.51 13.19
CA MET A 11 -9.86 -15.36 13.63
C MET A 11 -8.47 -15.36 13.00
N PHE A 12 -7.76 -16.49 13.03
CA PHE A 12 -6.44 -16.60 12.39
C PHE A 12 -6.49 -16.37 10.89
N GLN A 13 -7.53 -16.87 10.19
CA GLN A 13 -7.71 -16.61 8.76
C GLN A 13 -7.91 -15.12 8.48
N LYS A 14 -8.72 -14.42 9.30
CA LYS A 14 -8.93 -12.96 9.17
C LYS A 14 -7.63 -12.19 9.40
N GLU A 15 -6.84 -12.56 10.40
CA GLU A 15 -5.54 -11.94 10.65
C GLU A 15 -4.59 -12.17 9.48
N ASN A 16 -4.53 -13.40 8.96
CA ASN A 16 -3.69 -13.73 7.82
C ASN A 16 -4.07 -12.89 6.58
N MET A 17 -5.37 -12.77 6.27
CA MET A 17 -5.85 -11.90 5.20
C MET A 17 -5.46 -10.43 5.41
N LYS A 18 -5.59 -9.92 6.64
CA LYS A 18 -5.21 -8.54 6.97
C LYS A 18 -3.71 -8.30 6.81
N LEU A 19 -2.88 -9.26 7.23
CA LEU A 19 -1.44 -9.22 7.07
C LEU A 19 -1.03 -9.27 5.60
N GLN A 20 -1.62 -10.18 4.82
CA GLN A 20 -1.39 -10.28 3.38
C GLN A 20 -1.74 -8.97 2.66
N LYS A 21 -2.87 -8.33 3.02
CA LYS A 21 -3.24 -7.04 2.47
C LYS A 21 -2.21 -5.96 2.77
N LYS A 22 -1.74 -5.86 4.03
CA LYS A 22 -0.68 -4.91 4.40
C LYS A 22 0.61 -5.13 3.61
N ILE A 23 1.01 -6.38 3.38
CA ILE A 23 2.19 -6.71 2.58
C ILE A 23 2.01 -6.23 1.13
N GLN A 24 0.82 -6.43 0.55
CA GLN A 24 0.51 -5.94 -0.80
C GLN A 24 0.54 -4.41 -0.86
N ASP A 25 -0.05 -3.73 0.12
CA ASP A 25 -0.06 -2.27 0.19
C ASP A 25 1.37 -1.71 0.30
N MET A 26 2.23 -2.30 1.15
CA MET A 26 3.64 -1.91 1.25
C MET A 26 4.37 -2.08 -0.09
N ARG A 27 4.19 -3.23 -0.76
CA ARG A 27 4.80 -3.48 -2.08
C ARG A 27 4.34 -2.49 -3.15
N LEU A 28 3.07 -2.09 -3.13
CA LEU A 28 2.54 -1.07 -4.03
C LEU A 28 3.21 0.29 -3.80
N VAL A 29 3.33 0.69 -2.53
CA VAL A 29 3.98 1.95 -2.16
C VAL A 29 5.46 1.94 -2.57
N ASP A 30 6.20 0.86 -2.31
CA ASP A 30 7.61 0.76 -2.70
C ASP A 30 7.81 0.81 -4.22
N ARG A 31 6.90 0.18 -4.96
CA ARG A 31 6.90 0.26 -6.43
C ARG A 31 6.60 1.67 -6.92
N ALA A 32 5.65 2.37 -6.30
CA ALA A 32 5.36 3.76 -6.65
C ALA A 32 6.55 4.69 -6.35
N LYS A 33 7.20 4.55 -5.18
CA LYS A 33 8.44 5.28 -4.85
C LYS A 33 9.51 5.03 -5.91
N SER A 34 9.75 3.78 -6.27
CA SER A 34 10.73 3.41 -7.31
C SER A 34 10.43 4.09 -8.66
N VAL A 35 9.16 4.18 -9.04
CA VAL A 35 8.74 4.87 -10.27
C VAL A 35 9.00 6.39 -10.18
N LEU A 36 8.67 7.03 -9.04
CA LEU A 36 8.97 8.45 -8.83
C LEU A 36 10.48 8.72 -8.89
N MET A 37 11.29 7.87 -8.26
CA MET A 37 12.76 8.00 -8.30
C MET A 37 13.29 7.87 -9.73
N GLN A 38 12.74 6.96 -10.53
CA GLN A 38 13.19 6.75 -11.92
C GLN A 38 12.75 7.87 -12.86
N CYS A 39 11.47 8.25 -12.81
CA CYS A 39 10.86 9.21 -13.75
C CYS A 39 11.13 10.66 -13.37
N LEU A 40 11.08 10.99 -12.07
CA LEU A 40 11.20 12.36 -11.55
C LEU A 40 12.56 12.62 -10.88
N LYS A 41 13.48 11.63 -10.86
CA LYS A 41 14.82 11.74 -10.26
C LYS A 41 14.81 12.18 -8.79
N MET A 42 13.75 11.81 -8.07
CA MET A 42 13.62 12.07 -6.63
C MET A 42 14.48 11.06 -5.84
N ASP A 43 14.95 11.46 -4.66
CA ASP A 43 15.45 10.51 -3.66
C ASP A 43 14.27 9.81 -2.95
N GLU A 44 14.58 8.80 -2.14
CA GLU A 44 13.54 8.00 -1.48
C GLU A 44 12.70 8.83 -0.49
N ASP A 45 13.33 9.72 0.27
CA ASP A 45 12.66 10.57 1.26
C ASP A 45 11.72 11.57 0.58
N SER A 46 12.17 12.21 -0.51
CA SER A 46 11.33 13.12 -1.30
C SER A 46 10.18 12.38 -1.97
N ALA A 47 10.42 11.18 -2.49
CA ALA A 47 9.36 10.34 -3.07
C ALA A 47 8.34 9.94 -2.00
N HIS A 48 8.78 9.60 -0.80
CA HIS A 48 7.91 9.30 0.33
C HIS A 48 7.08 10.51 0.74
N HIS A 49 7.73 11.66 0.97
CA HIS A 49 7.06 12.91 1.33
C HIS A 49 6.05 13.35 0.27
N TYR A 50 6.39 13.23 -1.01
CA TYR A 50 5.49 13.53 -2.11
C TYR A 50 4.24 12.65 -2.11
N MET A 51 4.40 11.34 -1.87
CA MET A 51 3.26 10.44 -1.76
C MET A 51 2.39 10.75 -0.54
N GLU A 52 2.98 11.08 0.61
CA GLU A 52 2.24 11.46 1.81
C GLU A 52 1.47 12.76 1.61
N LYS A 53 2.12 13.76 1.03
CA LYS A 53 1.49 15.04 0.71
C LYS A 53 0.31 14.86 -0.24
N GLN A 54 0.48 14.11 -1.32
CA GLN A 54 -0.62 13.82 -2.25
C GLN A 54 -1.76 13.04 -1.57
N ALA A 55 -1.45 12.09 -0.69
CA ALA A 55 -2.48 11.36 0.05
C ALA A 55 -3.31 12.28 0.95
N MET A 56 -2.66 13.25 1.62
CA MET A 56 -3.34 14.25 2.44
C MET A 56 -4.19 15.21 1.60
N ASP A 57 -3.61 15.77 0.54
CA ASP A 57 -4.27 16.76 -0.33
C ASP A 57 -5.50 16.15 -1.02
N LEU A 58 -5.40 14.90 -1.48
CA LEU A 58 -6.47 14.16 -2.14
C LEU A 58 -7.36 13.38 -1.16
N ARG A 59 -7.06 13.41 0.15
CA ARG A 59 -7.75 12.66 1.21
C ARG A 59 -7.98 11.19 0.87
N CYS A 60 -6.97 10.55 0.33
CA CYS A 60 -7.02 9.15 -0.09
C CYS A 60 -5.88 8.35 0.58
N THR A 61 -5.97 7.03 0.48
CA THR A 61 -5.00 6.15 1.10
C THR A 61 -3.69 6.12 0.31
N LYS A 62 -2.58 5.80 1.00
CA LYS A 62 -1.26 5.65 0.37
C LYS A 62 -1.27 4.61 -0.77
N ALA A 63 -2.10 3.57 -0.67
CA ALA A 63 -2.25 2.54 -1.69
C ALA A 63 -2.92 3.09 -2.97
N GLU A 64 -3.95 3.93 -2.84
CA GLU A 64 -4.63 4.57 -3.98
C GLU A 64 -3.69 5.55 -4.70
N ILE A 65 -2.93 6.37 -3.96
CA ILE A 65 -1.89 7.22 -4.53
C ILE A 65 -0.82 6.40 -5.24
N ALA A 66 -0.35 5.31 -4.62
CA ALA A 66 0.64 4.43 -5.22
C ALA A 66 0.16 3.86 -6.58
N GLN A 67 -1.09 3.39 -6.64
CA GLN A 67 -1.68 2.90 -7.89
C GLN A 67 -1.79 4.00 -8.94
N ASN A 68 -2.25 5.20 -8.55
CA ASN A 68 -2.35 6.34 -9.45
C ASN A 68 -0.97 6.72 -10.03
N ILE A 69 0.06 6.79 -9.20
CA ILE A 69 1.43 7.10 -9.63
C ILE A 69 1.93 6.04 -10.63
N ILE A 70 1.76 4.75 -10.31
CA ILE A 70 2.16 3.68 -11.21
C ILE A 70 1.42 3.80 -12.55
N ARG A 71 0.12 4.08 -12.53
CA ARG A 71 -0.68 4.24 -13.76
C ARG A 71 -0.24 5.45 -14.58
N THR A 72 0.09 6.56 -13.93
CA THR A 72 0.46 7.81 -14.61
C THR A 72 1.84 7.73 -15.26
N TYR A 73 2.82 7.09 -14.60
CA TYR A 73 4.22 7.13 -15.03
C TYR A 73 4.73 5.81 -15.64
N LYS A 74 4.00 4.71 -15.48
CA LYS A 74 4.32 3.40 -16.06
C LYS A 74 3.15 2.96 -16.95
N ASN A 75 3.11 3.54 -18.15
CA ASN A 75 2.24 3.08 -19.24
C ASN A 75 3.00 2.10 -20.13
#